data_AF-A0A962PAW9-F1
#
_entry.id   AF-A0A962PAW9-F1
#
_cell.length_a   1.000
_cell.length_b   1.000
_cell.length_c   1.000
_cell.angle_alpha   90.00
_cell.angle_beta   90.00
_cell.angle_gamma   90.00
#
_symmetry.space_group_name_H-M   'P 1'
#
loop_
_entity.id
_entity.type
_entity.pdbx_description
1 polymer ?
#
loop_
_entity_poly.entity_id
_entity_poly.type
_entity_poly.pdbx_seq_one_letter_code
_entity_poly.pdbx_strand_id
1 'polypeptide(L)'
;MQTNSLISSLALALLLVTGYATGQALTPDERNDLLLMREEEKLARDVYLALDETWHATVFSSITESEQRHMDAVLNLLNFFGIPDPAAGNAAGVFSNSELQELYHLAVDYGGQSLVAALEVGVYIEQTDIEDLQNAIARTSWNNIARVYSNLLRGSTNHLAAFTNNLDAVSGNQNGGAALPGTAVYEPISQTLYVPAIDITLPDDSVVVLDALLRLVETFPQALELVNASETSKLPSVDHASFSFDTGTLTLPDLVVGANHLDPIDDTHYTATLQLLEADGVGVAFVVTSLVAK
;
A
#
# COMPACT_ATOMS: atom_id res chain seq x y z
N MET A 1 -15.94 41.29 -57.75
CA MET A 1 -14.80 41.60 -56.85
C MET A 1 -15.28 41.43 -55.42
N GLN A 2 -14.67 40.47 -54.72
CA GLN A 2 -14.63 40.21 -53.27
C GLN A 2 -15.92 40.32 -52.44
N THR A 3 -16.59 39.18 -52.32
CA THR A 3 -17.17 38.70 -51.06
C THR A 3 -16.04 38.29 -50.12
N ASN A 4 -15.97 38.84 -48.90
CA ASN A 4 -15.35 38.21 -47.71
C ASN A 4 -15.44 39.17 -46.51
N SER A 5 -16.51 39.03 -45.73
CA SER A 5 -16.52 39.46 -44.33
C SER A 5 -17.70 38.75 -43.66
N LEU A 6 -17.43 38.06 -42.54
CA LEU A 6 -18.33 37.29 -41.64
C LEU A 6 -17.96 35.81 -41.40
N ILE A 7 -16.68 35.41 -41.56
CA ILE A 7 -16.18 34.15 -40.95
C ILE A 7 -14.82 34.37 -40.28
N SER A 8 -14.75 35.24 -39.27
CA SER A 8 -13.49 35.43 -38.53
C SER A 8 -13.62 35.72 -37.03
N SER A 9 -14.78 35.47 -36.42
CA SER A 9 -14.93 35.55 -34.96
C SER A 9 -15.64 34.36 -34.31
N LEU A 10 -16.29 33.47 -35.07
CA LEU A 10 -16.85 32.23 -34.53
C LEU A 10 -15.90 31.02 -34.68
N ALA A 11 -14.94 31.08 -35.59
CA ALA A 11 -13.93 30.03 -35.76
C ALA A 11 -12.77 30.11 -34.75
N LEU A 12 -12.58 31.27 -34.09
CA LEU A 12 -11.57 31.42 -33.03
C LEU A 12 -12.15 31.14 -31.63
N ALA A 13 -13.47 31.26 -31.45
CA ALA A 13 -14.17 30.83 -30.23
C ALA A 13 -14.38 29.30 -30.19
N LEU A 14 -14.31 28.60 -31.34
CA LEU A 14 -14.33 27.14 -31.40
C LEU A 14 -12.92 26.51 -31.32
N LEU A 15 -11.85 27.32 -31.33
CA LEU A 15 -10.46 26.88 -31.17
C LEU A 15 -9.87 27.20 -29.78
N LEU A 16 -10.69 27.71 -28.85
CA LEU A 16 -10.31 28.00 -27.46
C LEU A 16 -11.10 27.16 -26.44
N VAL A 17 -11.91 26.19 -26.90
CA VAL A 17 -12.65 25.23 -26.05
C VAL A 17 -12.13 23.79 -26.23
N THR A 18 -11.12 23.56 -27.07
CA THR A 18 -10.50 22.23 -27.27
C THR A 18 -8.97 22.30 -27.19
N GLY A 19 -8.45 23.01 -26.20
CA GLY A 19 -7.03 23.02 -25.87
C GLY A 19 -6.84 22.55 -24.44
N TYR A 20 -6.16 21.41 -24.28
CA TYR A 20 -5.68 20.78 -23.04
C TYR A 20 -6.63 19.83 -22.29
N ALA A 21 -7.01 18.75 -22.97
CA ALA A 21 -6.60 17.42 -22.54
C ALA A 21 -6.74 16.50 -23.76
N THR A 22 -5.66 16.32 -24.53
CA THR A 22 -5.48 15.04 -25.22
C THR A 22 -5.24 14.03 -24.10
N GLY A 23 -6.31 13.57 -23.46
CA GLY A 23 -6.25 12.42 -22.58
C GLY A 23 -5.63 11.32 -23.43
N GLN A 24 -4.42 10.91 -23.06
CA GLN A 24 -3.79 9.75 -23.65
C GLN A 24 -4.83 8.61 -23.66
N ALA A 25 -4.90 7.81 -24.72
CA ALA A 25 -5.72 6.60 -24.68
C ALA A 25 -4.87 5.49 -24.06
N LEU A 26 -5.49 4.59 -23.29
CA LEU A 26 -4.80 3.37 -22.88
C LEU A 26 -4.36 2.58 -24.10
N THR A 27 -3.14 2.05 -24.06
CA THR A 27 -2.73 1.02 -25.01
C THR A 27 -3.49 -0.28 -24.72
N PRO A 28 -3.58 -1.21 -25.70
CA PRO A 28 -4.14 -2.53 -25.45
C PRO A 28 -3.43 -3.26 -24.30
N ASP A 29 -2.11 -3.12 -24.20
CA ASP A 29 -1.32 -3.77 -23.15
C ASP A 29 -1.63 -3.16 -21.78
N GLU A 30 -1.68 -1.83 -21.65
CA GLU A 30 -2.06 -1.17 -20.38
C GLU A 30 -3.47 -1.57 -19.92
N ARG A 31 -4.40 -1.74 -20.88
CA ARG A 31 -5.75 -2.21 -20.57
C ARG A 31 -5.77 -3.66 -20.09
N ASN A 32 -5.00 -4.53 -20.74
CA ASN A 32 -4.91 -5.94 -20.36
C ASN A 32 -4.24 -6.09 -18.99
N ASP A 33 -3.17 -5.33 -18.74
CA ASP A 33 -2.48 -5.28 -17.44
C ASP A 33 -3.47 -4.88 -16.33
N LEU A 34 -4.28 -3.83 -16.53
CA LEU A 34 -5.29 -3.43 -15.53
C LEU A 34 -6.32 -4.52 -15.21
N LEU A 35 -6.75 -5.27 -16.23
CA LEU A 35 -7.70 -6.37 -16.06
C LEU A 35 -7.05 -7.55 -15.35
N LEU A 36 -5.81 -7.88 -15.72
CA LEU A 36 -5.04 -8.96 -15.11
C LEU A 36 -4.76 -8.66 -13.65
N MET A 37 -4.13 -7.51 -13.34
CA MET A 37 -3.81 -7.11 -11.96
C MET A 37 -5.04 -7.09 -11.07
N ARG A 38 -6.22 -6.70 -11.58
CA ARG A 38 -7.45 -6.75 -10.79
C ARG A 38 -7.82 -8.17 -10.35
N GLU A 39 -7.67 -9.15 -11.23
CA GLU A 39 -7.99 -10.55 -10.91
C GLU A 39 -6.83 -11.29 -10.25
N GLU A 40 -5.59 -10.85 -10.42
CA GLU A 40 -4.40 -11.41 -9.79
C GLU A 40 -4.33 -11.08 -8.29
N GLU A 41 -4.58 -9.81 -7.92
CA GLU A 41 -4.75 -9.41 -6.51
C GLU A 41 -5.93 -10.14 -5.85
N LYS A 42 -6.99 -10.41 -6.63
CA LYS A 42 -8.11 -11.26 -6.18
C LYS A 42 -7.68 -12.71 -5.98
N LEU A 43 -6.82 -13.24 -6.84
CA LEU A 43 -6.28 -14.58 -6.72
C LEU A 43 -5.49 -14.71 -5.42
N ALA A 44 -4.56 -13.78 -5.16
CA ALA A 44 -3.80 -13.74 -3.91
C ALA A 44 -4.73 -13.74 -2.70
N ARG A 45 -5.66 -12.77 -2.62
CA ARG A 45 -6.64 -12.67 -1.54
C ARG A 45 -7.43 -13.98 -1.33
N ASP A 46 -7.99 -14.53 -2.39
CA ASP A 46 -8.89 -15.67 -2.29
C ASP A 46 -8.16 -16.98 -1.96
N VAL A 47 -6.91 -17.14 -2.43
CA VAL A 47 -6.05 -18.26 -2.04
C VAL A 47 -5.68 -18.14 -0.57
N TYR A 48 -5.29 -16.93 -0.10
CA TYR A 48 -4.91 -16.72 1.30
C TYR A 48 -6.09 -16.93 2.25
N LEU A 49 -7.29 -16.50 1.89
CA LEU A 49 -8.51 -16.82 2.64
C LEU A 49 -8.72 -18.33 2.77
N ALA A 50 -8.62 -19.07 1.67
CA ALA A 50 -8.85 -20.52 1.67
C ALA A 50 -7.79 -21.27 2.48
N LEU A 51 -6.52 -20.84 2.40
CA LEU A 51 -5.43 -21.46 3.15
C LEU A 51 -5.42 -21.05 4.63
N ASP A 52 -5.86 -19.85 4.98
CA ASP A 52 -6.04 -19.44 6.38
C ASP A 52 -7.17 -20.23 7.06
N GLU A 53 -8.26 -20.53 6.34
CA GLU A 53 -9.33 -21.40 6.85
C GLU A 53 -8.81 -22.81 7.18
N THR A 54 -7.81 -23.30 6.43
CA THR A 54 -7.23 -24.64 6.61
C THR A 54 -6.17 -24.66 7.70
N TRP A 55 -5.26 -23.68 7.70
CA TRP A 55 -4.03 -23.71 8.50
C TRP A 55 -4.01 -22.76 9.68
N HIS A 56 -4.88 -21.74 9.69
CA HIS A 56 -4.96 -20.71 10.73
C HIS A 56 -3.62 -20.04 11.04
N ALA A 57 -2.78 -19.85 10.01
CA ALA A 57 -1.48 -19.22 10.15
C ALA A 57 -1.62 -17.71 9.94
N THR A 58 -1.22 -16.92 10.96
CA THR A 58 -1.39 -15.45 11.00
C THR A 58 -0.89 -14.72 9.75
N VAL A 59 0.11 -15.29 9.04
CA VAL A 59 0.63 -14.71 7.80
C VAL A 59 -0.46 -14.60 6.72
N PHE A 60 -1.33 -15.60 6.55
CA PHE A 60 -2.39 -15.56 5.54
C PHE A 60 -3.47 -14.52 5.86
N SER A 61 -3.96 -14.49 7.11
CA SER A 61 -4.97 -13.51 7.54
C SER A 61 -4.45 -12.08 7.48
N SER A 62 -3.18 -11.84 7.86
CA SER A 62 -2.58 -10.50 7.83
C SER A 62 -2.39 -9.97 6.40
N ILE A 63 -2.03 -10.84 5.47
CA ILE A 63 -1.76 -10.46 4.07
C ILE A 63 -3.06 -10.32 3.28
N THR A 64 -4.09 -11.14 3.57
CA THR A 64 -5.41 -11.03 2.93
C THR A 64 -6.01 -9.62 3.00
N GLU A 65 -5.85 -8.92 4.13
CA GLU A 65 -6.31 -7.53 4.27
C GLU A 65 -5.53 -6.54 3.39
N SER A 66 -4.27 -6.86 3.06
CA SER A 66 -3.46 -6.13 2.09
C SER A 66 -3.96 -6.36 0.67
N GLU A 67 -4.19 -7.62 0.28
CA GLU A 67 -4.68 -7.95 -1.07
C GLU A 67 -6.03 -7.31 -1.38
N GLN A 68 -6.92 -7.20 -0.38
CA GLN A 68 -8.16 -6.46 -0.55
C GLN A 68 -7.91 -4.97 -0.89
N ARG A 69 -6.91 -4.34 -0.27
CA ARG A 69 -6.54 -2.95 -0.55
C ARG A 69 -5.90 -2.80 -1.92
N HIS A 70 -5.05 -3.74 -2.33
CA HIS A 70 -4.48 -3.78 -3.68
C HIS A 70 -5.58 -3.89 -4.73
N MET A 71 -6.49 -4.84 -4.55
CA MET A 71 -7.69 -5.02 -5.36
C MET A 71 -8.46 -3.70 -5.52
N ASP A 72 -8.74 -3.01 -4.42
CA ASP A 72 -9.50 -1.75 -4.43
C ASP A 72 -8.74 -0.62 -5.13
N ALA A 73 -7.41 -0.58 -5.02
CA ALA A 73 -6.57 0.37 -5.73
C ALA A 73 -6.65 0.16 -7.26
N VAL A 74 -6.61 -1.08 -7.74
CA VAL A 74 -6.76 -1.39 -9.17
C VAL A 74 -8.19 -1.10 -9.64
N LEU A 75 -9.21 -1.40 -8.83
CA LEU A 75 -10.60 -1.05 -9.14
C LEU A 75 -10.80 0.45 -9.35
N ASN A 76 -10.12 1.28 -8.55
CA ASN A 76 -10.15 2.74 -8.73
C ASN A 76 -9.56 3.16 -10.08
N LEU A 77 -8.52 2.50 -10.59
CA LEU A 77 -8.01 2.73 -11.93
C LEU A 77 -9.00 2.28 -13.01
N LEU A 78 -9.61 1.10 -12.86
CA LEU A 78 -10.62 0.61 -13.80
C LEU A 78 -11.80 1.59 -13.91
N ASN A 79 -12.30 2.09 -12.77
CA ASN A 79 -13.35 3.10 -12.71
C ASN A 79 -12.91 4.42 -13.38
N PHE A 80 -11.68 4.87 -13.11
CA PHE A 80 -11.13 6.09 -13.71
C PHE A 80 -11.08 6.02 -15.24
N PHE A 81 -10.73 4.86 -15.80
CA PHE A 81 -10.67 4.63 -17.25
C PHE A 81 -12.00 4.14 -17.87
N GLY A 82 -13.05 3.97 -17.07
CA GLY A 82 -14.34 3.45 -17.53
C GLY A 82 -14.29 2.01 -18.04
N ILE A 83 -13.39 1.20 -17.48
CA ILE A 83 -13.24 -0.22 -17.81
C ILE A 83 -14.15 -1.04 -16.86
N PRO A 84 -14.98 -1.96 -17.38
CA PRO A 84 -15.75 -2.87 -16.54
C PRO A 84 -14.86 -3.73 -15.62
N ASP A 85 -15.22 -3.85 -14.34
CA ASP A 85 -14.49 -4.67 -13.37
C ASP A 85 -14.66 -6.17 -13.68
N PRO A 86 -13.59 -6.91 -14.01
CA PRO A 86 -13.65 -8.35 -14.29
C PRO A 86 -13.99 -9.18 -13.05
N ALA A 87 -13.81 -8.65 -11.84
CA ALA A 87 -14.14 -9.32 -10.59
C ALA A 87 -15.57 -9.04 -10.09
N ALA A 88 -16.30 -8.11 -10.73
CA ALA A 88 -17.60 -7.69 -10.23
C ALA A 88 -18.63 -8.83 -10.25
N GLY A 89 -19.23 -9.10 -9.09
CA GLY A 89 -20.24 -10.15 -8.93
C GLY A 89 -19.69 -11.57 -8.80
N ASN A 90 -18.36 -11.75 -8.86
CA ASN A 90 -17.73 -13.04 -8.64
C ASN A 90 -17.56 -13.30 -7.14
N ALA A 91 -17.90 -14.51 -6.71
CA ALA A 91 -17.62 -14.98 -5.35
C ALA A 91 -16.11 -15.22 -5.13
N ALA A 92 -15.71 -15.45 -3.88
CA ALA A 92 -14.36 -15.93 -3.57
C ALA A 92 -14.08 -17.23 -4.33
N GLY A 93 -12.90 -17.33 -4.94
CA GLY A 93 -12.48 -18.48 -5.75
C GLY A 93 -13.08 -18.56 -7.17
N VAL A 94 -13.85 -17.55 -7.59
CA VAL A 94 -14.43 -17.47 -8.95
C VAL A 94 -13.77 -16.35 -9.76
N PHE A 95 -13.28 -16.65 -10.96
CA PHE A 95 -12.54 -15.74 -11.83
C PHE A 95 -13.12 -15.70 -13.24
N SER A 96 -13.06 -14.52 -13.87
CA SER A 96 -13.42 -14.31 -15.27
C SER A 96 -12.30 -14.78 -16.19
N ASN A 97 -11.03 -14.59 -15.80
CA ASN A 97 -9.87 -15.17 -16.45
C ASN A 97 -9.75 -16.68 -16.14
N SER A 98 -9.82 -17.52 -17.17
CA SER A 98 -9.73 -18.98 -17.03
C SER A 98 -8.38 -19.48 -16.53
N GLU A 99 -7.28 -18.80 -16.87
CA GLU A 99 -5.93 -19.18 -16.41
C GLU A 99 -5.81 -18.95 -14.90
N LEU A 100 -6.32 -17.82 -14.39
CA LEU A 100 -6.36 -17.55 -12.95
C LEU A 100 -7.34 -18.48 -12.21
N GLN A 101 -8.44 -18.88 -12.85
CA GLN A 101 -9.34 -19.89 -12.29
C GLN A 101 -8.64 -21.25 -12.11
N GLU A 102 -7.86 -21.68 -13.09
CA GLU A 102 -7.05 -22.91 -13.00
C GLU A 102 -5.96 -22.79 -11.93
N LEU A 103 -5.27 -21.65 -11.88
CA LEU A 103 -4.24 -21.39 -10.89
C LEU A 103 -4.80 -21.38 -9.46
N TYR A 104 -5.98 -20.79 -9.23
CA TYR A 104 -6.66 -20.84 -7.92
C TYR A 104 -6.86 -22.29 -7.45
N HIS A 105 -7.39 -23.16 -8.31
CA HIS A 105 -7.63 -24.56 -7.96
C HIS A 105 -6.32 -25.28 -7.65
N LEU A 106 -5.28 -25.11 -8.49
CA LEU A 106 -3.98 -25.72 -8.26
C LEU A 106 -3.34 -25.24 -6.94
N ALA A 107 -3.41 -23.94 -6.66
CA ALA A 107 -2.85 -23.33 -5.47
C ALA A 107 -3.53 -23.84 -4.19
N VAL A 108 -4.87 -23.87 -4.15
CA VAL A 108 -5.62 -24.37 -2.98
C VAL A 108 -5.41 -25.88 -2.80
N ASP A 109 -5.44 -26.67 -3.89
CA ASP A 109 -5.21 -28.12 -3.82
C ASP A 109 -3.79 -28.47 -3.35
N TYR A 110 -2.78 -27.72 -3.80
CA TYR A 110 -1.39 -27.93 -3.38
C TYR A 110 -1.16 -27.43 -1.96
N GLY A 111 -1.56 -26.19 -1.66
CA GLY A 111 -1.41 -25.58 -0.35
C GLY A 111 -2.22 -26.29 0.75
N GLY A 112 -3.31 -26.96 0.41
CA GLY A 112 -4.10 -27.78 1.33
C GLY A 112 -3.40 -29.06 1.82
N GLN A 113 -2.25 -29.45 1.25
CA GLN A 113 -1.56 -30.68 1.62
C GLN A 113 -0.70 -30.55 2.89
N SER A 114 -0.10 -29.39 3.11
CA SER A 114 0.71 -29.09 4.31
C SER A 114 0.88 -27.58 4.50
N LEU A 115 1.16 -27.14 5.73
CA LEU A 115 1.50 -25.74 5.99
C LEU A 115 2.72 -25.27 5.18
N VAL A 116 3.72 -26.15 4.99
CA VAL A 116 4.89 -25.84 4.15
C VAL A 116 4.46 -25.57 2.70
N ALA A 117 3.65 -26.45 2.11
CA ALA A 117 3.12 -26.26 0.76
C ALA A 117 2.26 -24.98 0.66
N ALA A 118 1.50 -24.63 1.69
CA ALA A 118 0.73 -23.39 1.73
C ALA A 118 1.62 -22.14 1.72
N LEU A 119 2.73 -22.15 2.47
CA LEU A 119 3.69 -21.05 2.48
C LEU A 119 4.46 -20.95 1.15
N GLU A 120 4.77 -22.09 0.51
CA GLU A 120 5.33 -22.14 -0.85
C GLU A 120 4.37 -21.56 -1.90
N VAL A 121 3.05 -21.77 -1.76
CA VAL A 121 2.03 -21.12 -2.60
C VAL A 121 2.06 -19.60 -2.42
N GLY A 122 2.15 -19.11 -1.18
CA GLY A 122 2.32 -17.69 -0.90
C GLY A 122 3.56 -17.12 -1.60
N VAL A 123 4.72 -17.76 -1.43
CA VAL A 123 5.96 -17.36 -2.13
C VAL A 123 5.78 -17.32 -3.65
N TYR A 124 5.13 -18.33 -4.25
CA TYR A 124 4.93 -18.42 -5.69
C TYR A 124 4.02 -17.31 -6.24
N ILE A 125 2.92 -17.02 -5.55
CA ILE A 125 1.99 -15.95 -5.92
C ILE A 125 2.72 -14.61 -5.90
N GLU A 126 3.41 -14.29 -4.80
CA GLU A 126 4.09 -12.99 -4.67
C GLU A 126 5.24 -12.82 -5.67
N GLN A 127 5.97 -13.89 -6.02
CA GLN A 127 7.01 -13.81 -7.05
C GLN A 127 6.43 -13.51 -8.44
N THR A 128 5.28 -14.10 -8.75
CA THR A 128 4.58 -13.93 -10.02
C THR A 128 4.05 -12.50 -10.12
N ASP A 129 3.37 -12.03 -9.06
CA ASP A 129 2.81 -10.69 -8.98
C ASP A 129 3.91 -9.60 -9.09
N ILE A 130 5.06 -9.80 -8.42
CA ILE A 130 6.24 -8.93 -8.56
C ILE A 130 6.71 -8.85 -10.02
N GLU A 131 6.82 -9.98 -10.71
CA GLU A 131 7.28 -10.02 -12.11
C GLU A 131 6.28 -9.30 -13.03
N ASP A 132 4.99 -9.57 -12.86
CA ASP A 132 3.93 -8.98 -13.69
C ASP A 132 3.78 -7.48 -13.44
N LEU A 133 3.89 -7.02 -12.19
CA LEU A 133 3.92 -5.60 -11.84
C LEU A 133 5.15 -4.87 -12.42
N GLN A 134 6.35 -5.47 -12.35
CA GLN A 134 7.55 -4.88 -12.96
C GLN A 134 7.38 -4.71 -14.48
N ASN A 135 6.82 -5.72 -15.13
CA ASN A 135 6.53 -5.70 -16.56
C ASN A 135 5.47 -4.63 -16.90
N ALA A 136 4.39 -4.55 -16.13
CA ALA A 136 3.31 -3.58 -16.35
C ALA A 136 3.77 -2.13 -16.10
N ILE A 137 4.61 -1.89 -15.09
CA ILE A 137 5.25 -0.59 -14.84
C ILE A 137 6.13 -0.18 -16.03
N ALA A 138 6.89 -1.10 -16.61
CA ALA A 138 7.73 -0.83 -17.76
C ALA A 138 6.94 -0.53 -19.05
N ARG A 139 5.72 -1.07 -19.16
CA ARG A 139 4.83 -0.87 -20.32
C ARG A 139 4.01 0.42 -20.26
N THR A 140 3.70 0.90 -19.05
CA THR A 140 2.82 2.06 -18.92
C THR A 140 3.55 3.40 -19.06
N SER A 141 2.87 4.38 -19.65
CA SER A 141 3.31 5.80 -19.63
C SER A 141 2.40 6.69 -18.79
N TRP A 142 1.40 6.11 -18.14
CA TRP A 142 0.51 6.79 -17.23
C TRP A 142 1.08 6.85 -15.82
N ASN A 143 1.37 8.06 -15.35
CA ASN A 143 1.93 8.27 -14.00
C ASN A 143 1.01 7.72 -12.88
N ASN A 144 -0.30 7.75 -13.06
CA ASN A 144 -1.24 7.20 -12.07
C ASN A 144 -1.22 5.66 -12.04
N ILE A 145 -1.13 4.99 -13.20
CA ILE A 145 -0.97 3.53 -13.26
C ILE A 145 0.37 3.12 -12.67
N ALA A 146 1.47 3.73 -13.14
CA ALA A 146 2.81 3.44 -12.65
C ALA A 146 2.92 3.58 -11.12
N ARG A 147 2.27 4.62 -10.56
CA ARG A 147 2.26 4.86 -9.11
C ARG A 147 1.50 3.79 -8.34
N VAL A 148 0.33 3.36 -8.81
CA VAL A 148 -0.43 2.29 -8.16
C VAL A 148 0.36 0.98 -8.23
N TYR A 149 0.82 0.57 -9.41
CA TYR A 149 1.59 -0.67 -9.56
C TYR A 149 2.90 -0.65 -8.75
N SER A 150 3.57 0.49 -8.64
CA SER A 150 4.76 0.59 -7.78
C SER A 150 4.46 0.43 -6.29
N ASN A 151 3.24 0.76 -5.84
CA ASN A 151 2.82 0.51 -4.46
C ASN A 151 2.50 -0.96 -4.23
N LEU A 152 1.72 -1.57 -5.13
CA LEU A 152 1.44 -3.01 -5.13
C LEU A 152 2.76 -3.79 -5.10
N LEU A 153 3.71 -3.47 -5.99
CA LEU A 153 5.02 -4.14 -6.07
C LEU A 153 5.78 -4.12 -4.75
N ARG A 154 5.68 -3.01 -4.00
CA ARG A 154 6.25 -2.91 -2.65
C ARG A 154 5.49 -3.81 -1.68
N GLY A 155 4.15 -3.82 -1.72
CA GLY A 155 3.31 -4.75 -0.97
C GLY A 155 3.72 -6.22 -1.21
N SER A 156 3.77 -6.65 -2.47
CA SER A 156 4.10 -8.03 -2.85
C SER A 156 5.52 -8.43 -2.43
N THR A 157 6.48 -7.50 -2.49
CA THR A 157 7.85 -7.73 -1.96
C THR A 157 7.84 -8.02 -0.45
N ASN A 158 6.93 -7.38 0.29
CA ASN A 158 6.80 -7.52 1.72
C ASN A 158 6.12 -8.84 2.09
N HIS A 159 5.07 -9.20 1.35
CA HIS A 159 4.39 -10.48 1.47
C HIS A 159 5.33 -11.63 1.17
N LEU A 160 6.14 -11.51 0.10
CA LEU A 160 7.16 -12.49 -0.24
C LEU A 160 8.15 -12.70 0.92
N ALA A 161 8.64 -11.61 1.53
CA ALA A 161 9.51 -11.69 2.69
C ALA A 161 8.81 -12.35 3.89
N ALA A 162 7.54 -12.02 4.15
CA ALA A 162 6.76 -12.60 5.22
C ALA A 162 6.54 -14.11 5.03
N PHE A 163 6.15 -14.56 3.84
CA PHE A 163 6.00 -15.98 3.52
C PHE A 163 7.33 -16.72 3.59
N THR A 164 8.42 -16.13 3.06
CA THR A 164 9.76 -16.73 3.11
C THR A 164 10.25 -16.88 4.56
N ASN A 165 10.09 -15.86 5.40
CA ASN A 165 10.47 -15.92 6.81
C ASN A 165 9.67 -16.98 7.58
N ASN A 166 8.36 -17.10 7.31
CA ASN A 166 7.54 -18.15 7.90
C ASN A 166 7.96 -19.53 7.40
N LEU A 167 8.26 -19.67 6.11
CA LEU A 167 8.74 -20.91 5.49
C LEU A 167 10.07 -21.35 6.11
N ASP A 168 11.03 -20.43 6.25
CA ASP A 168 12.32 -20.68 6.91
C ASP A 168 12.13 -21.07 8.38
N ALA A 169 11.22 -20.39 9.08
CA ALA A 169 10.93 -20.67 10.48
C ALA A 169 10.34 -22.07 10.68
N VAL A 170 9.41 -22.51 9.84
CA VAL A 170 8.84 -23.87 9.90
C VAL A 170 9.78 -24.93 9.32
N SER A 171 10.74 -24.54 8.47
CA SER A 171 11.74 -25.41 7.85
C SER A 171 13.04 -25.51 8.67
N GLY A 172 13.18 -24.75 9.76
CA GLY A 172 14.27 -24.86 10.73
C GLY A 172 15.48 -23.95 10.52
N ASN A 173 15.34 -22.84 9.79
CA ASN A 173 16.42 -21.88 9.54
C ASN A 173 16.10 -20.53 10.24
N GLN A 174 16.78 -20.22 11.33
CA GLN A 174 16.49 -19.05 12.19
C GLN A 174 17.69 -18.10 12.21
N ASN A 175 17.54 -16.84 11.76
CA ASN A 175 18.48 -15.75 12.06
C ASN A 175 17.83 -14.36 12.02
N GLY A 176 18.05 -13.58 13.08
CA GLY A 176 17.95 -12.11 13.16
C GLY A 176 16.64 -11.58 13.77
N GLY A 177 16.59 -10.59 14.66
CA GLY A 177 17.56 -9.68 15.28
C GLY A 177 16.77 -8.56 15.98
N ALA A 178 17.14 -8.14 17.20
CA ALA A 178 16.37 -7.21 18.04
C ALA A 178 16.84 -5.74 17.93
N ALA A 179 15.92 -4.77 17.97
CA ALA A 179 16.18 -3.31 17.92
C ALA A 179 16.14 -2.60 19.30
N LEU A 180 16.81 -1.44 19.41
CA LEU A 180 17.04 -0.63 20.63
C LEU A 180 16.04 0.57 20.78
N PRO A 181 15.84 1.15 21.98
CA PRO A 181 14.78 2.14 22.25
C PRO A 181 15.12 3.60 21.87
N GLY A 182 14.12 4.33 21.33
CA GLY A 182 14.13 5.79 21.11
C GLY A 182 13.98 6.24 19.64
N THR A 183 14.20 5.33 18.70
CA THR A 183 14.13 5.61 17.26
C THR A 183 12.74 5.26 16.73
N ALA A 184 12.09 6.20 16.03
CA ALA A 184 10.92 5.86 15.23
C ALA A 184 11.40 5.16 13.96
N VAL A 185 11.07 3.87 13.83
CA VAL A 185 11.48 3.05 12.69
C VAL A 185 10.26 2.90 11.79
N TYR A 186 10.32 3.51 10.62
CA TYR A 186 9.45 3.13 9.52
C TYR A 186 10.10 1.94 8.83
N GLU A 187 9.45 0.79 8.85
CA GLU A 187 9.87 -0.40 8.12
C GLU A 187 9.10 -0.43 6.80
N PRO A 188 9.70 -0.05 5.64
CA PRO A 188 9.00 -0.08 4.36
C PRO A 188 8.51 -1.49 4.01
N ILE A 189 9.17 -2.50 4.59
CA ILE A 189 8.85 -3.92 4.44
C ILE A 189 7.64 -4.34 5.28
N SER A 190 7.40 -3.72 6.43
CA SER A 190 6.22 -4.03 7.25
C SER A 190 5.09 -3.03 7.04
N GLN A 191 5.34 -1.96 6.28
CA GLN A 191 4.47 -0.79 6.13
C GLN A 191 4.04 -0.20 7.49
N THR A 192 4.82 -0.40 8.54
CA THR A 192 4.54 0.09 9.88
C THR A 192 5.54 1.16 10.27
N LEU A 193 5.04 2.14 11.01
CA LEU A 193 5.84 3.14 11.69
C LEU A 193 5.62 2.96 13.19
N TYR A 194 6.65 2.45 13.87
CA TYR A 194 6.65 2.45 15.32
C TYR A 194 7.18 3.78 15.83
N VAL A 195 6.42 4.44 16.72
CA VAL A 195 6.81 5.70 17.36
C VAL A 195 6.94 5.45 18.87
N PRO A 196 8.17 5.34 19.40
CA PRO A 196 8.43 4.89 20.76
C PRO A 196 8.28 5.98 21.83
N ALA A 197 7.80 7.17 21.48
CA ALA A 197 7.44 8.21 22.44
C ALA A 197 6.78 9.38 21.69
N ILE A 198 5.51 9.64 22.01
CA ILE A 198 4.78 10.82 21.57
C ILE A 198 4.33 11.60 22.80
N ASP A 199 4.83 12.82 22.94
CA ASP A 199 4.36 13.78 23.93
C ASP A 199 3.03 14.37 23.46
N ILE A 200 1.96 14.07 24.20
CA ILE A 200 0.62 14.59 23.97
C ILE A 200 0.34 15.64 25.04
N THR A 201 0.20 16.91 24.63
CA THR A 201 -0.24 17.97 25.54
C THR A 201 -1.76 17.95 25.64
N LEU A 202 -2.28 17.71 26.84
CA LEU A 202 -3.70 17.70 27.14
C LEU A 202 -4.25 19.12 27.37
N PRO A 203 -5.59 19.32 27.34
CA PRO A 203 -6.19 20.65 27.51
C PRO A 203 -5.92 21.33 28.85
N ASP A 204 -5.43 20.59 29.85
CA ASP A 204 -5.05 21.08 31.18
C ASP A 204 -3.54 21.34 31.31
N ASP A 205 -2.83 21.41 30.19
CA ASP A 205 -1.37 21.57 30.05
C ASP A 205 -0.54 20.41 30.63
N SER A 206 -1.18 19.32 31.06
CA SER A 206 -0.46 18.09 31.41
C SER A 206 0.01 17.36 30.16
N VAL A 207 1.14 16.65 30.25
CA VAL A 207 1.71 15.89 29.14
C VAL A 207 1.69 14.41 29.48
N VAL A 208 1.15 13.59 28.57
CA VAL A 208 1.25 12.13 28.61
C VAL A 208 2.14 11.64 27.49
N VAL A 209 2.88 10.56 27.73
CA VAL A 209 3.82 9.99 26.74
C VAL A 209 3.32 8.64 26.27
N LEU A 210 3.06 8.52 24.97
CA LEU A 210 2.52 7.31 24.35
C LEU A 210 3.56 6.58 23.49
N ASP A 211 3.53 5.25 23.51
CA ASP A 211 4.05 4.41 22.43
C ASP A 211 2.94 4.21 21.41
N ALA A 212 3.22 4.41 20.12
CA ALA A 212 2.24 4.27 19.06
C ALA A 212 2.76 3.40 17.90
N LEU A 213 1.85 2.62 17.33
CA LEU A 213 2.08 1.89 16.09
C LEU A 213 1.14 2.46 15.02
N LEU A 214 1.72 2.98 13.94
CA LEU A 214 0.98 3.40 12.76
C LEU A 214 1.25 2.42 11.62
N ARG A 215 0.29 2.29 10.70
CA ARG A 215 0.39 1.45 9.50
C ARG A 215 0.08 2.30 8.27
N LEU A 216 0.88 2.15 7.23
CA LEU A 216 0.62 2.76 5.94
C LEU A 216 -0.63 2.12 5.35
N VAL A 217 -1.59 2.97 5.01
CA VAL A 217 -2.77 2.60 4.26
C VAL A 217 -2.54 3.05 2.83
N GLU A 218 -2.72 2.12 1.90
CA GLU A 218 -2.56 2.33 0.46
C GLU A 218 -3.75 3.07 -0.14
N THR A 219 -4.09 4.21 0.46
CA THR A 219 -5.13 5.14 -0.01
C THR A 219 -4.51 6.28 -0.82
N PHE A 220 -5.36 7.09 -1.47
CA PHE A 220 -4.94 8.33 -2.10
C PHE A 220 -5.62 9.54 -1.42
N PRO A 221 -4.86 10.47 -0.79
CA PRO A 221 -3.41 10.44 -0.57
C PRO A 221 -2.98 9.34 0.42
N GLN A 222 -1.71 8.93 0.36
CA GLN A 222 -1.15 7.94 1.30
C GLN A 222 -1.27 8.45 2.73
N ALA A 223 -1.79 7.59 3.61
CA ALA A 223 -2.03 7.91 5.00
C ALA A 223 -1.42 6.84 5.93
N LEU A 224 -1.05 7.26 7.13
CA LEU A 224 -0.62 6.41 8.23
C LEU A 224 -1.78 6.33 9.24
N GLU A 225 -2.41 5.17 9.33
CA GLU A 225 -3.47 4.89 10.28
C GLU A 225 -2.89 4.45 11.62
N LEU A 226 -3.41 5.00 12.71
CA LEU A 226 -3.07 4.57 14.07
C LEU A 226 -3.68 3.19 14.34
N VAL A 227 -2.82 2.19 14.49
CA VAL A 227 -3.22 0.82 14.83
C VAL A 227 -3.39 0.68 16.33
N ASN A 228 -2.45 1.21 17.11
CA ASN A 228 -2.47 1.14 18.56
C ASN A 228 -1.71 2.31 19.19
N ALA A 229 -2.13 2.74 20.38
CA ALA A 229 -1.39 3.65 21.24
C ALA A 229 -1.54 3.25 22.71
N SER A 230 -0.45 3.30 23.47
CA SER A 230 -0.44 2.96 24.90
C SER A 230 0.42 3.93 25.71
N GLU A 231 -0.09 4.35 26.86
CA GLU A 231 0.67 5.20 27.79
C GLU A 231 1.90 4.46 28.35
N THR A 232 2.98 5.22 28.53
CA THR A 232 4.25 4.71 29.03
C THR A 232 4.68 5.44 30.29
N SER A 233 5.63 4.88 31.03
CA SER A 233 6.25 5.55 32.17
C SER A 233 7.38 6.52 31.79
N LYS A 234 7.54 6.86 30.49
CA LYS A 234 8.60 7.76 30.01
C LYS A 234 8.25 9.20 30.41
N LEU A 235 9.28 10.02 30.70
CA LEU A 235 9.10 11.44 30.99
C LEU A 235 9.12 12.23 29.67
N PRO A 236 8.34 13.33 29.55
CA PRO A 236 8.35 14.19 28.36
C PRO A 236 9.76 14.67 27.99
N SER A 237 10.03 14.82 26.69
CA SER A 237 11.34 15.21 26.16
C SER A 237 11.22 15.95 24.83
N VAL A 238 12.12 16.89 24.60
CA VAL A 238 12.22 17.61 23.31
C VAL A 238 12.65 16.71 22.15
N ASP A 239 13.20 15.54 22.46
CA ASP A 239 13.62 14.53 21.48
C ASP A 239 12.47 13.59 21.08
N HIS A 240 11.33 13.63 21.78
CA HIS A 240 10.16 12.82 21.46
C HIS A 240 9.39 13.37 20.26
N ALA A 241 8.61 12.50 19.61
CA ALA A 241 7.54 12.99 18.77
C ALA A 241 6.57 13.83 19.59
N SER A 242 5.88 14.77 18.94
CA SER A 242 4.88 15.61 19.61
C SER A 242 3.62 15.72 18.77
N PHE A 243 2.46 15.74 19.44
CA PHE A 243 1.18 15.96 18.80
C PHE A 243 0.47 17.17 19.39
N SER A 244 -0.06 18.03 18.51
CA SER A 244 -0.89 19.18 18.89
C SER A 244 -2.33 18.97 18.46
N PHE A 245 -3.27 18.99 19.42
CA PHE A 245 -4.71 18.95 19.12
C PHE A 245 -5.19 20.20 18.40
N ASP A 246 -4.60 21.37 18.67
CA ASP A 246 -5.01 22.64 18.07
C ASP A 246 -4.75 22.68 16.56
N THR A 247 -3.63 22.10 16.13
CA THR A 247 -3.24 22.08 14.71
C THR A 247 -3.48 20.73 14.05
N GLY A 248 -3.78 19.68 14.82
CA GLY A 248 -3.88 18.31 14.31
C GLY A 248 -2.55 17.78 13.76
N THR A 249 -1.43 18.28 14.23
CA THR A 249 -0.11 18.00 13.65
C THR A 249 0.68 17.04 14.53
N LEU A 250 1.17 15.95 13.93
CA LEU A 250 2.16 15.04 14.52
C LEU A 250 3.55 15.37 13.95
N THR A 251 4.48 15.70 14.83
CA THR A 251 5.87 16.00 14.45
C THR A 251 6.78 14.87 14.92
N LEU A 252 7.53 14.30 13.98
CA LEU A 252 8.55 13.29 14.26
C LEU A 252 9.91 13.98 14.10
N PRO A 253 10.59 14.36 15.20
CA PRO A 253 11.84 15.08 15.12
C PRO A 253 12.94 14.20 14.55
N ASP A 254 12.89 12.89 14.74
CA ASP A 254 13.87 11.93 14.24
C ASP A 254 13.20 10.65 13.72
N LEU A 255 12.96 10.62 12.41
CA LEU A 255 12.40 9.49 11.70
C LEU A 255 13.51 8.77 10.95
N VAL A 256 13.67 7.47 11.22
CA VAL A 256 14.50 6.59 10.40
C VAL A 256 13.60 5.83 9.44
N VAL A 257 13.89 5.97 8.15
CA VAL A 257 13.21 5.24 7.07
C VAL A 257 14.08 4.04 6.74
N GLY A 258 13.60 2.84 7.04
CA GLY A 258 14.31 1.60 6.71
C GLY A 258 14.69 1.51 5.23
N ALA A 259 15.73 0.75 4.91
CA ALA A 259 16.06 0.43 3.52
C ALA A 259 14.98 -0.48 2.91
N ASN A 260 14.71 -0.33 1.61
CA ASN A 260 13.85 -1.24 0.83
C ASN A 260 14.52 -2.62 0.55
N HIS A 261 15.65 -2.94 1.20
CA HIS A 261 16.45 -4.15 0.97
C HIS A 261 16.92 -4.76 2.29
N LEU A 262 17.18 -6.08 2.28
CA LEU A 262 17.58 -6.92 3.42
C LEU A 262 19.03 -6.69 3.93
N ASP A 263 19.63 -5.52 3.71
CA ASP A 263 20.96 -5.13 4.18
C ASP A 263 20.93 -3.63 4.58
N PRO A 264 21.81 -3.17 5.48
CA PRO A 264 21.45 -2.37 6.65
C PRO A 264 20.60 -1.15 6.30
N ILE A 265 19.64 -0.87 7.20
CA ILE A 265 18.81 0.34 7.23
C ILE A 265 19.65 1.51 6.71
N ASP A 266 19.16 2.18 5.66
CA ASP A 266 19.68 3.46 5.27
C ASP A 266 19.42 4.37 6.48
N ASP A 267 20.45 4.59 7.32
CA ASP A 267 20.41 5.44 8.53
C ASP A 267 20.22 6.92 8.14
N THR A 268 19.48 7.21 7.07
CA THR A 268 19.09 8.55 6.70
C THR A 268 17.96 8.99 7.63
N HIS A 269 18.28 9.97 8.47
CA HIS A 269 17.35 10.56 9.42
C HIS A 269 16.58 11.70 8.77
N TYR A 270 15.28 11.76 9.06
CA TYR A 270 14.40 12.82 8.60
C TYR A 270 13.71 13.50 9.77
N THR A 271 13.34 14.76 9.56
CA THR A 271 12.24 15.40 10.30
C THR A 271 10.98 15.25 9.48
N ALA A 272 9.93 14.66 10.05
CA ALA A 272 8.64 14.49 9.38
C ALA A 272 7.54 15.30 10.08
N THR A 273 6.64 15.85 9.29
CA THR A 273 5.41 16.50 9.76
C THR A 273 4.22 15.81 9.11
N LEU A 274 3.28 15.38 9.93
CA LEU A 274 2.07 14.71 9.49
C LEU A 274 0.84 15.46 9.97
N GLN A 275 -0.20 15.46 9.15
CA GLN A 275 -1.47 16.14 9.42
C GLN A 275 -2.57 15.11 9.62
N LEU A 276 -3.31 15.23 10.72
CA LEU A 276 -4.50 14.44 11.00
C LEU A 276 -5.55 14.65 9.89
N LEU A 277 -6.02 13.55 9.29
CA LEU A 277 -7.21 13.52 8.44
C LEU A 277 -8.45 13.60 9.32
N GLU A 278 -9.49 14.33 8.89
CA GLU A 278 -10.72 14.48 9.69
C GLU A 278 -11.22 13.12 10.18
N ALA A 279 -11.37 12.97 11.50
CA ALA A 279 -11.75 11.72 12.15
C ALA A 279 -13.24 11.42 11.89
N ASP A 280 -13.55 10.85 10.74
CA ASP A 280 -14.88 10.47 10.29
C ASP A 280 -15.36 9.11 10.85
N GLY A 281 -14.95 8.80 12.09
CA GLY A 281 -15.45 7.66 12.87
C GLY A 281 -14.92 6.28 12.44
N VAL A 282 -14.02 6.22 11.45
CA VAL A 282 -13.43 4.97 10.93
C VAL A 282 -12.05 4.68 11.52
N GLY A 283 -11.36 5.68 12.07
CA GLY A 283 -10.03 5.53 12.66
C GLY A 283 -9.32 6.88 12.79
N VAL A 284 -8.11 6.88 13.34
CA VAL A 284 -7.24 8.07 13.37
C VAL A 284 -6.18 7.88 12.29
N ALA A 285 -6.11 8.75 11.30
CA ALA A 285 -5.16 8.64 10.19
C ALA A 285 -4.43 9.96 9.93
N PHE A 286 -3.20 9.87 9.46
CA PHE A 286 -2.33 11.01 9.24
C PHE A 286 -1.75 11.01 7.82
N VAL A 287 -1.74 12.15 7.14
CA VAL A 287 -1.02 12.30 5.87
C VAL A 287 0.30 12.99 6.11
N VAL A 288 1.37 12.47 5.51
CA VAL A 288 2.68 13.14 5.54
C VAL A 288 2.60 14.42 4.71
N THR A 289 2.82 15.58 5.35
CA THR A 289 2.79 16.90 4.69
C THR A 289 4.17 17.49 4.48
N SER A 290 5.17 17.04 5.24
CA SER A 290 6.57 17.44 5.08
C SER A 290 7.51 16.32 5.48
N LEU A 291 8.61 16.17 4.73
CA LEU A 291 9.71 15.26 5.03
C LEU A 291 11.02 15.96 4.66
N VAL A 292 11.87 16.25 5.64
CA VAL A 292 13.12 17.02 5.48
C VAL A 292 14.27 16.16 5.98
N ALA A 293 15.24 15.86 5.12
CA ALA A 293 16.45 15.14 5.51
C ALA A 293 17.28 15.97 6.50
N LYS A 294 17.88 15.31 7.49
CA LYS A 294 18.81 15.92 8.44
C LYS A 294 20.24 15.96 7.93
#